data_AF-A0A7W1IFN5-F1
#
_entry.id   AF-A0A7W1IFN5-F1
#
_cell.length_a   1.000
_cell.length_b   1.000
_cell.length_c   1.000
_cell.angle_alpha   90.00
_cell.angle_beta   90.00
_cell.angle_gamma   90.00
#
_symmetry.space_group_name_H-M   'P 1'
#
loop_
_entity.id
_entity.type
_entity.pdbx_description
1 polymer ?
#
loop_
_entity_poly.entity_id
_entity_poly.type
_entity_poly.pdbx_seq_one_letter_code
_entity_poly.pdbx_strand_id
1 'polypeptide(L)'
;MVNEFRQLKKYNVTGITNSQGSTPRKELLKLVAGKVGYFIIALALPLIFSNYTAGWIITGFLIMHFIAGFIMSTVFQMAHVVEEAEQPAANEMGNIENEWTIHQLETTVNFSDKSRIFAWLIGGLNYQIEHHLFPNICHVHYRHISPIVENTAKEYGLEYNHNKTFLNAVSSHLRLLKTLGNAA
;
A
#
# COMPACT_ATOMS: atom_id res chain seq x y z
N MET A 1 -12.89 -9.65 -0.55
CA MET A 1 -13.46 -10.97 -0.21
C MET A 1 -13.83 -11.82 -1.42
N VAL A 2 -14.57 -11.32 -2.42
CA VAL A 2 -14.93 -12.11 -3.62
C VAL A 2 -13.83 -12.11 -4.69
N ASN A 3 -13.07 -11.01 -4.77
CA ASN A 3 -12.01 -10.85 -5.77
C ASN A 3 -10.92 -11.93 -5.66
N GLU A 4 -10.62 -12.41 -4.46
CA GLU A 4 -9.60 -13.45 -4.24
C GLU A 4 -10.01 -14.79 -4.85
N PHE A 5 -11.30 -15.15 -4.82
CA PHE A 5 -11.78 -16.37 -5.49
C PHE A 5 -11.74 -16.23 -7.02
N ARG A 6 -12.05 -15.05 -7.55
CA ARG A 6 -11.93 -14.75 -8.99
C ARG A 6 -10.46 -14.80 -9.43
N GLN A 7 -9.56 -14.26 -8.63
CA GLN A 7 -8.12 -14.27 -8.87
C GLN A 7 -7.55 -15.67 -8.81
N LEU A 8 -7.90 -16.47 -7.79
CA LEU A 8 -7.49 -17.88 -7.71
C LEU A 8 -8.04 -18.69 -8.89
N LYS A 9 -9.29 -18.45 -9.31
CA LYS A 9 -9.85 -19.08 -10.52
C LYS A 9 -9.01 -18.71 -11.74
N LYS A 10 -8.63 -17.44 -11.91
CA LYS A 10 -7.74 -17.00 -13.00
C LYS A 10 -6.41 -17.76 -12.96
N TYR A 11 -5.74 -17.81 -11.81
CA TYR A 11 -4.45 -18.51 -11.65
C TYR A 11 -4.52 -20.01 -11.92
N ASN A 12 -5.62 -20.66 -11.53
CA ASN A 12 -5.85 -22.06 -11.83
C ASN A 12 -6.03 -22.29 -13.34
N VAL A 13 -6.79 -21.41 -14.02
CA VAL A 13 -7.03 -21.51 -15.47
C VAL A 13 -5.77 -21.20 -16.27
N THR A 14 -4.97 -20.23 -15.85
CA THR A 14 -3.71 -19.86 -16.53
C THR A 14 -2.53 -20.77 -16.17
N GLY A 15 -2.74 -21.82 -15.35
CA GLY A 15 -1.71 -22.78 -14.98
C GLY A 15 -0.68 -22.28 -13.95
N ILE A 16 -0.80 -21.02 -13.47
CA ILE A 16 0.14 -20.40 -12.51
C ILE A 16 0.18 -21.19 -11.20
N THR A 17 -0.97 -21.68 -10.73
CA THR A 17 -1.02 -22.45 -9.48
C THR A 17 -0.15 -23.70 -9.53
N ASN A 18 -0.14 -24.39 -10.68
CA ASN A 18 0.66 -25.59 -10.87
C ASN A 18 2.14 -25.26 -11.11
N SER A 19 2.45 -24.17 -11.83
CA SER A 19 3.84 -23.76 -12.07
C SER A 19 4.57 -23.34 -10.79
N GLN A 20 3.82 -22.89 -9.78
CA GLN A 20 4.31 -22.60 -8.42
C GLN A 20 4.36 -23.83 -7.51
N GLY A 21 4.16 -25.04 -8.05
CA GLY A 21 4.26 -26.30 -7.30
C GLY A 21 3.08 -26.59 -6.36
N SER A 22 1.95 -25.88 -6.49
CA SER A 22 0.74 -26.13 -5.71
C SER A 22 -0.38 -26.74 -6.57
N THR A 23 -1.53 -27.01 -5.97
CA THR A 23 -2.72 -27.52 -6.68
C THR A 23 -3.93 -26.63 -6.42
N PRO A 24 -4.86 -26.49 -7.40
CA PRO A 24 -6.07 -25.69 -7.23
C PRO A 24 -6.86 -26.00 -5.95
N ARG A 25 -6.97 -27.28 -5.58
CA ARG A 25 -7.66 -27.72 -4.37
C ARG A 25 -6.95 -27.28 -3.10
N LYS A 26 -5.61 -27.39 -3.06
CA LYS A 26 -4.80 -26.96 -1.91
C LYS A 26 -4.92 -25.45 -1.70
N GLU A 27 -4.79 -24.66 -2.76
CA GLU A 27 -4.90 -23.20 -2.67
C GLU A 27 -6.32 -22.74 -2.31
N LEU A 28 -7.35 -23.42 -2.84
CA LEU A 28 -8.74 -23.14 -2.43
C LEU A 28 -8.96 -23.44 -0.95
N LEU A 29 -8.46 -24.58 -0.46
CA LEU A 29 -8.56 -24.95 0.95
C LEU A 29 -7.85 -23.93 1.84
N LYS A 30 -6.63 -23.51 1.48
CA LYS A 30 -5.89 -22.46 2.20
C LYS A 30 -6.68 -21.15 2.25
N LEU A 31 -7.23 -20.71 1.12
CA LEU A 31 -8.03 -19.49 1.04
C LEU A 31 -9.27 -19.55 1.94
N VAL A 32 -10.03 -20.65 1.87
CA VAL A 32 -11.23 -20.84 2.69
C VAL A 32 -10.88 -20.95 4.17
N ALA A 33 -9.87 -21.75 4.52
CA ALA A 33 -9.44 -21.93 5.91
C ALA A 33 -8.97 -20.60 6.54
N GLY A 34 -8.20 -19.80 5.80
CA GLY A 34 -7.78 -18.46 6.24
C GLY A 34 -8.95 -17.53 6.51
N LYS A 35 -9.96 -17.50 5.63
CA LYS A 35 -11.17 -16.69 5.82
C LYS A 35 -12.01 -17.16 7.01
N VAL A 36 -12.20 -18.46 7.17
CA VAL A 36 -12.92 -19.03 8.31
C VAL A 36 -12.18 -18.70 9.61
N GLY A 37 -10.86 -18.90 9.65
CA GLY A 37 -10.02 -18.54 10.79
C GLY A 37 -10.12 -17.05 11.13
N TYR A 38 -10.10 -16.18 10.13
CA TYR A 38 -10.28 -14.74 10.31
C TYR A 38 -11.62 -14.41 10.98
N PHE A 39 -12.75 -14.93 10.48
CA PHE A 39 -14.06 -14.68 11.08
C PHE A 39 -14.23 -15.31 12.46
N ILE A 40 -13.60 -16.46 12.70
CA ILE A 40 -13.57 -17.05 14.04
C ILE A 40 -12.89 -16.08 15.01
N ILE A 41 -11.71 -15.59 14.67
CA ILE A 41 -10.94 -14.69 15.53
C ILE A 41 -11.65 -13.34 15.70
N ALA A 42 -12.12 -12.75 14.60
CA ALA A 42 -12.66 -11.39 14.61
C ALA A 42 -14.10 -11.30 15.14
N LEU A 43 -14.90 -12.37 15.01
CA LEU A 43 -16.32 -12.36 15.41
C LEU A 43 -16.67 -13.48 16.38
N ALA A 44 -16.37 -14.75 16.07
CA ALA A 44 -16.85 -15.86 16.87
C ALA A 44 -16.25 -15.91 18.29
N LEU A 45 -14.93 -15.70 18.42
CA LEU A 45 -14.27 -15.68 19.73
C LEU A 45 -14.81 -14.55 20.62
N PRO A 46 -14.91 -13.28 20.18
CA PRO A 46 -15.57 -12.24 20.95
C PRO A 46 -17.01 -12.59 21.34
N LEU A 47 -17.79 -13.20 20.45
CA LEU A 47 -19.19 -13.59 20.73
C LEU A 47 -19.29 -14.67 21.80
N ILE A 48 -18.34 -15.60 21.85
CA ILE A 48 -18.33 -16.71 22.81
C ILE A 48 -17.78 -16.28 24.17
N PHE A 49 -16.72 -15.47 24.18
CA PHE A 49 -15.92 -15.20 25.39
C PHE A 49 -16.15 -13.83 26.02
N SER A 50 -16.85 -12.91 25.34
CA SER A 50 -17.16 -11.59 25.91
C SER A 50 -18.61 -11.51 26.39
N ASN A 51 -18.87 -10.58 27.30
CA ASN A 51 -20.23 -10.28 27.77
C ASN A 51 -20.96 -9.27 26.85
N TYR A 52 -20.40 -8.93 25.69
CA TYR A 52 -21.00 -7.98 24.76
C TYR A 52 -22.05 -8.67 23.88
N THR A 53 -23.11 -7.94 23.55
CA THR A 53 -24.10 -8.41 22.59
C THR A 53 -23.50 -8.51 21.19
N ALA A 54 -24.09 -9.34 20.33
CA ALA A 54 -23.65 -9.48 18.96
C ALA A 54 -23.65 -8.15 18.19
N GLY A 55 -24.59 -7.26 18.48
CA GLY A 55 -24.65 -5.92 17.90
C GLY A 55 -23.36 -5.12 18.16
N TRP A 56 -22.91 -5.06 19.42
CA TRP A 56 -21.68 -4.34 19.77
C TRP A 56 -20.43 -4.91 19.10
N ILE A 57 -20.32 -6.24 19.00
CA ILE A 57 -19.18 -6.91 18.35
C ILE A 57 -19.18 -6.63 16.85
N ILE A 58 -20.33 -6.75 16.18
CA ILE A 58 -20.45 -6.46 14.74
C ILE A 58 -20.15 -4.98 14.47
N THR A 59 -20.69 -4.07 15.28
CA THR A 59 -20.40 -2.64 15.16
C THR A 59 -18.91 -2.35 15.35
N GLY A 60 -18.27 -2.95 16.36
CA GLY A 60 -16.82 -2.82 16.57
C GLY A 60 -16.01 -3.35 15.38
N PHE A 61 -16.40 -4.50 14.81
CA PHE A 61 -15.79 -5.05 13.61
C PHE A 61 -15.89 -4.09 12.42
N LEU A 62 -17.07 -3.51 12.18
CA LEU A 62 -17.30 -2.55 11.10
C LEU A 62 -16.49 -1.27 11.28
N ILE A 63 -16.48 -0.71 12.50
CA ILE A 63 -15.70 0.49 12.83
C ILE A 63 -14.21 0.22 12.62
N MET A 64 -13.70 -0.92 13.09
CA MET A 64 -12.30 -1.29 12.92
C MET A 64 -11.91 -1.33 11.43
N HIS A 65 -12.72 -1.96 10.57
CA HIS A 65 -12.45 -1.99 9.12
C HIS A 65 -12.55 -0.62 8.47
N PHE A 66 -13.53 0.18 8.88
CA PHE A 66 -13.68 1.54 8.37
C PHE A 66 -12.46 2.38 8.71
N ILE A 67 -12.02 2.38 9.97
CA ILE A 67 -10.86 3.14 10.43
C ILE A 67 -9.59 2.63 9.75
N ALA A 68 -9.35 1.32 9.75
CA ALA A 68 -8.17 0.74 9.10
C ALA A 68 -8.15 1.04 7.59
N GLY A 69 -9.29 0.87 6.91
CA GLY A 69 -9.42 1.18 5.49
C GLY A 69 -9.24 2.66 5.18
N PHE A 70 -9.79 3.55 6.00
CA PHE A 70 -9.63 4.99 5.87
C PHE A 70 -8.16 5.40 6.03
N ILE A 71 -7.50 4.95 7.12
CA ILE A 71 -6.09 5.24 7.37
C ILE A 71 -5.22 4.73 6.21
N MET A 72 -5.39 3.47 5.81
CA MET A 72 -4.61 2.88 4.71
C MET A 72 -4.84 3.61 3.40
N SER A 73 -6.10 3.89 3.04
CA SER A 73 -6.42 4.64 1.82
C SER A 73 -5.75 6.00 1.80
N THR A 74 -5.84 6.75 2.91
CA THR A 74 -5.24 8.08 3.00
C THR A 74 -3.72 8.01 2.92
N VAL A 75 -3.07 7.17 3.72
CA VAL A 75 -1.60 7.06 3.80
C VAL A 75 -0.99 6.68 2.45
N PHE A 76 -1.54 5.67 1.77
CA PHE A 76 -1.00 5.21 0.49
C PHE A 76 -1.20 6.24 -0.64
N GLN A 77 -2.32 6.96 -0.64
CA GLN A 77 -2.55 8.00 -1.64
C GLN A 77 -1.54 9.14 -1.51
N MET A 78 -1.12 9.49 -0.29
CA MET A 78 -0.13 10.56 -0.09
C MET A 78 1.26 10.22 -0.66
N ALA A 79 1.54 8.94 -0.89
CA ALA A 79 2.81 8.49 -1.45
C ALA A 79 2.80 8.31 -2.98
N HIS A 80 1.63 8.20 -3.60
CA HIS A 80 1.52 7.79 -5.01
C HIS A 80 0.54 8.60 -5.86
N VAL A 81 -0.38 9.33 -5.23
CA VAL A 81 -1.46 10.07 -5.90
C VAL A 81 -1.39 11.53 -5.48
N VAL A 82 -0.27 12.16 -5.74
CA VAL A 82 0.02 13.58 -5.44
C VAL A 82 0.68 14.21 -6.66
N GLU A 83 0.69 15.54 -6.75
CA GLU A 83 1.22 16.26 -7.92
C GLU A 83 2.70 15.93 -8.21
N GLU A 84 3.48 15.64 -7.17
CA GLU A 84 4.89 15.29 -7.27
C GLU A 84 5.13 13.85 -7.77
N ALA A 85 4.12 12.98 -7.73
CA ALA A 85 4.25 11.61 -8.22
C ALA A 85 3.98 11.58 -9.73
N GLU A 86 5.03 11.37 -10.52
CA GLU A 86 4.88 11.22 -11.95
C GLU A 86 4.30 9.84 -12.30
N GLN A 87 3.57 9.76 -13.42
CA GLN A 87 3.02 8.50 -13.93
C GLN A 87 3.48 8.35 -15.39
N PRO A 88 4.70 7.81 -15.61
CA PRO A 88 5.25 7.65 -16.95
C PRO A 88 4.31 6.87 -17.86
N ALA A 89 4.00 7.46 -19.03
CA ALA A 89 3.18 6.79 -20.02
C ALA A 89 3.96 5.67 -20.70
N ALA A 90 3.26 4.58 -21.04
CA ALA A 90 3.85 3.54 -21.87
C ALA A 90 4.06 4.06 -23.31
N ASN A 91 5.14 3.58 -23.94
CA ASN A 91 5.39 3.78 -25.37
C ASN A 91 4.35 3.03 -26.23
N GLU A 92 4.43 3.17 -27.56
CA GLU A 92 3.50 2.52 -28.50
C GLU A 92 3.48 0.98 -28.38
N MET A 93 4.53 0.37 -27.82
CA MET A 93 4.63 -1.07 -27.57
C MET A 93 4.08 -1.50 -26.20
N GLY A 94 3.60 -0.56 -25.39
CA GLY A 94 3.11 -0.83 -24.03
C GLY A 94 4.21 -0.93 -22.97
N ASN A 95 5.44 -0.50 -23.26
CA ASN A 95 6.56 -0.52 -22.33
C ASN A 95 6.80 0.86 -21.71
N ILE A 96 7.14 0.91 -20.43
CA ILE A 96 7.62 2.13 -19.78
C ILE A 96 9.15 2.14 -19.90
N GLU A 97 9.72 3.16 -20.56
CA GLU A 97 11.14 3.26 -20.85
C GLU A 97 11.91 4.02 -19.76
N ASN A 98 11.91 3.50 -18.53
CA ASN A 98 12.79 3.97 -17.46
C ASN A 98 13.37 2.80 -16.65
N GLU A 99 14.56 3.00 -16.08
CA GLU A 99 15.16 2.03 -15.17
C GLU A 99 14.29 1.88 -13.92
N TRP A 100 14.16 0.66 -13.38
CA TRP A 100 13.24 0.38 -12.27
C TRP A 100 13.46 1.31 -11.07
N THR A 101 14.71 1.61 -10.73
CA THR A 101 15.06 2.52 -9.62
C THR A 101 14.56 3.95 -9.89
N ILE A 102 14.73 4.44 -11.12
CA ILE A 102 14.25 5.76 -11.54
C ILE A 102 12.72 5.78 -11.47
N HIS A 103 12.07 4.72 -11.96
CA HIS A 103 10.63 4.57 -11.87
C HIS A 103 10.12 4.66 -10.43
N GLN A 104 10.79 4.02 -9.46
CA GLN A 104 10.40 4.14 -8.06
C GLN A 104 10.57 5.57 -7.54
N LEU A 105 11.64 6.29 -7.91
CA LEU A 105 11.84 7.70 -7.52
C LEU A 105 10.78 8.64 -8.10
N GLU A 106 10.40 8.43 -9.36
CA GLU A 106 9.42 9.25 -10.08
C GLU A 106 7.99 9.00 -9.58
N THR A 107 7.63 7.74 -9.34
CA THR A 107 6.25 7.34 -9.04
C THR A 107 5.92 7.27 -7.55
N THR A 108 6.89 7.57 -6.68
CA THR A 108 6.70 7.58 -5.23
C THR A 108 7.21 8.84 -4.57
N VAL A 109 6.52 9.25 -3.50
CA VAL A 109 6.76 10.49 -2.79
C VAL A 109 6.80 10.23 -1.30
N ASN A 110 7.87 10.68 -0.64
CA ASN A 110 7.95 10.65 0.82
C ASN A 110 7.13 11.79 1.43
N PHE A 111 6.65 11.66 2.66
CA PHE A 111 5.89 12.76 3.29
C PHE A 111 5.98 12.78 4.81
N SER A 112 6.15 13.95 5.44
CA SER A 112 6.27 14.05 6.90
C SER A 112 7.36 13.13 7.50
N ASP A 113 8.42 12.87 6.74
CA ASP A 113 9.58 12.04 7.06
C ASP A 113 10.30 12.49 8.36
N LYS A 114 10.29 13.78 8.69
CA LYS A 114 10.90 14.31 9.93
C LYS A 114 10.17 13.92 11.23
N SER A 115 8.91 13.49 11.16
CA SER A 115 8.13 13.14 12.34
C SER A 115 8.32 11.68 12.75
N ARG A 116 9.09 11.45 13.83
CA ARG A 116 9.38 10.11 14.35
C ARG A 116 8.13 9.35 14.80
N ILE A 117 7.23 10.05 15.49
CA ILE A 117 6.00 9.47 16.03
C ILE A 117 5.09 9.07 14.86
N PHE A 118 4.94 9.95 13.89
CA PHE A 118 4.11 9.67 12.71
C PHE A 118 4.67 8.49 11.92
N ALA A 119 5.98 8.49 11.64
CA ALA A 119 6.64 7.39 10.95
C ALA A 119 6.42 6.04 11.65
N TRP A 120 6.54 6.01 12.98
CA TRP A 120 6.30 4.78 13.74
C TRP A 120 4.83 4.34 13.70
N LEU A 121 3.89 5.27 13.86
CA LEU A 121 2.44 4.97 13.87
C LEU A 121 1.95 4.35 12.56
N ILE A 122 2.51 4.76 11.42
CA ILE A 122 2.14 4.23 10.10
C ILE A 122 3.09 3.15 9.60
N GLY A 123 3.98 2.61 10.45
CA GLY A 123 4.91 1.54 10.06
C GLY A 123 5.95 1.95 9.00
N GLY A 124 6.33 3.24 8.96
CA GLY A 124 7.32 3.79 8.05
C GLY A 124 6.84 4.05 6.62
N LEU A 125 5.52 3.98 6.37
CA LEU A 125 4.91 4.22 5.05
C LEU A 125 5.06 5.67 4.53
N ASN A 126 5.62 6.57 5.33
CA ASN A 126 6.04 7.90 4.88
C ASN A 126 7.39 7.92 4.16
N TYR A 127 8.14 6.82 4.21
CA TYR A 127 9.40 6.58 3.51
C TYR A 127 9.18 5.57 2.38
N GLN A 128 8.26 5.92 1.48
CA GLN A 128 7.79 5.00 0.45
C GLN A 128 8.85 4.80 -0.65
N ILE A 129 9.66 5.82 -0.95
CA ILE A 129 10.82 5.68 -1.84
C ILE A 129 11.75 4.56 -1.31
N GLU A 130 12.13 4.61 -0.03
CA GLU A 130 13.01 3.61 0.58
C GLU A 130 12.35 2.24 0.67
N HIS A 131 11.04 2.20 0.96
CA HIS A 131 10.28 0.95 0.98
C HIS A 131 10.34 0.22 -0.37
N HIS A 132 10.20 0.95 -1.47
CA HIS A 132 10.26 0.35 -2.79
C HIS A 132 11.67 0.00 -3.22
N LEU A 133 12.66 0.86 -2.96
CA LEU A 133 14.06 0.61 -3.31
C LEU A 133 14.68 -0.52 -2.48
N PHE A 134 14.26 -0.68 -1.22
CA PHE A 134 14.85 -1.64 -0.29
C PHE A 134 13.78 -2.46 0.46
N PRO A 135 12.97 -3.27 -0.26
CA PRO A 135 11.80 -3.96 0.31
C PRO A 135 12.15 -4.99 1.39
N ASN A 136 13.42 -5.40 1.46
CA ASN A 136 13.93 -6.36 2.44
C ASN A 136 14.55 -5.69 3.68
N ILE A 137 14.57 -4.36 3.76
CA ILE A 137 15.10 -3.62 4.91
C ILE A 137 13.95 -3.24 5.86
N CYS A 138 14.15 -3.41 7.16
CA CYS A 138 13.16 -2.99 8.15
C CYS A 138 12.97 -1.48 8.16
N HIS A 139 11.70 -1.02 8.23
CA HIS A 139 11.32 0.39 8.16
C HIS A 139 11.98 1.29 9.22
N VAL A 140 12.46 0.72 10.33
CA VAL A 140 13.21 1.45 11.37
C VAL A 140 14.51 2.08 10.82
N HIS A 141 15.04 1.54 9.73
CA HIS A 141 16.26 2.04 9.09
C HIS A 141 16.00 3.11 8.03
N TYR A 142 14.76 3.21 7.50
CA TYR A 142 14.46 4.09 6.37
C TYR A 142 14.84 5.54 6.61
N ARG A 143 14.68 6.03 7.84
CA ARG A 143 15.10 7.38 8.20
C ARG A 143 16.60 7.65 8.00
N HIS A 144 17.45 6.65 8.24
CA HIS A 144 18.90 6.80 8.06
C HIS A 144 19.31 6.57 6.61
N ILE A 145 18.51 5.80 5.87
CA ILE A 145 18.73 5.48 4.46
C ILE A 145 18.27 6.64 3.56
N SER A 146 17.14 7.26 3.87
CA SER A 146 16.55 8.37 3.12
C SER A 146 17.54 9.49 2.74
N PRO A 147 18.36 10.05 3.65
CA PRO A 147 19.34 11.07 3.25
C PRO A 147 20.45 10.52 2.34
N ILE A 148 20.77 9.22 2.41
CA ILE A 148 21.73 8.58 1.51
C ILE A 148 21.11 8.49 0.12
N VAL A 149 19.87 8.01 0.02
CA VAL A 149 19.12 7.92 -1.24
C VAL A 149 18.94 9.30 -1.87
N GLU A 150 18.54 10.29 -1.08
CA GLU A 150 18.37 11.67 -1.56
C GLU A 150 19.68 12.24 -2.13
N ASN A 151 20.81 12.02 -1.45
CA ASN A 151 22.11 12.48 -1.93
C ASN A 151 22.54 11.76 -3.22
N THR A 152 22.32 10.44 -3.30
CA THR A 152 22.60 9.67 -4.51
C THR A 152 21.70 10.11 -5.66
N ALA A 153 20.39 10.30 -5.44
CA ALA A 153 19.49 10.81 -6.48
C ALA A 153 20.00 12.14 -7.05
N LYS A 154 20.40 13.08 -6.18
CA LYS A 154 20.99 14.37 -6.58
C LYS A 154 22.31 14.24 -7.34
N GLU A 155 23.18 13.30 -6.96
CA GLU A 155 24.44 13.03 -7.67
C GLU A 155 24.19 12.62 -9.13
N TYR A 156 23.14 11.84 -9.37
CA TYR A 156 22.73 11.42 -10.71
C TYR A 156 21.75 12.38 -11.41
N GLY A 157 21.48 13.55 -10.82
CA GLY A 157 20.57 14.55 -11.39
C GLY A 157 19.10 14.13 -11.39
N LEU A 158 18.72 13.20 -10.52
CA LEU A 158 17.35 12.72 -10.33
C LEU A 158 16.64 13.48 -9.21
N GLU A 159 15.33 13.64 -9.33
CA GLU A 159 14.51 14.21 -8.28
C GLU A 159 14.26 13.22 -7.14
N TYR A 160 14.22 13.75 -5.92
CA TYR A 160 13.84 13.00 -4.73
C TYR A 160 12.60 13.65 -4.13
N ASN A 161 11.44 13.09 -4.48
CA ASN A 161 10.15 13.69 -4.18
C ASN A 161 9.80 13.57 -2.69
N HIS A 162 9.59 14.71 -2.03
CA HIS A 162 9.03 14.68 -0.67
C HIS A 162 8.12 15.87 -0.35
N ASN A 163 7.06 15.57 0.41
CA ASN A 163 6.17 16.53 1.02
C ASN A 163 6.55 16.79 2.48
N LYS A 164 6.89 18.04 2.83
CA LYS A 164 7.38 18.42 4.17
C LYS A 164 6.46 18.00 5.32
N THR A 165 5.15 18.04 5.10
CA THR A 165 4.15 17.67 6.11
C THR A 165 3.07 16.80 5.50
N PHE A 166 2.34 16.09 6.36
CA PHE A 166 1.18 15.31 5.92
C PHE A 166 0.09 16.18 5.29
N LEU A 167 -0.15 17.39 5.82
CA LEU A 167 -1.12 18.33 5.25
C LEU A 167 -0.70 18.83 3.86
N ASN A 168 0.60 18.99 3.61
CA ASN A 168 1.10 19.33 2.27
C ASN A 168 0.76 18.21 1.27
N ALA A 169 1.00 16.96 1.65
CA ALA A 169 0.66 15.80 0.81
C ALA A 169 -0.85 15.73 0.54
N VAL A 170 -1.70 15.94 1.56
CA VAL A 170 -3.17 15.96 1.40
C VAL A 170 -3.58 17.09 0.47
N SER A 171 -2.99 18.27 0.61
CA SER A 171 -3.28 19.41 -0.25
C SER A 171 -2.86 19.13 -1.71
N SER A 172 -1.71 18.51 -1.91
CA SER A 172 -1.22 18.06 -3.23
C SER A 172 -2.17 17.05 -3.86
N HIS A 173 -2.59 16.03 -3.12
CA HIS A 173 -3.59 15.05 -3.56
C HIS A 173 -4.90 15.71 -4.00
N LEU A 174 -5.44 16.63 -3.21
CA LEU A 174 -6.70 17.31 -3.54
C LEU A 174 -6.57 18.20 -4.79
N ARG A 175 -5.42 18.86 -5.00
CA ARG A 175 -5.16 19.62 -6.22
C ARG A 175 -5.06 18.70 -7.43
N LEU A 176 -4.35 17.59 -7.32
CA LEU A 176 -4.28 16.58 -8.39
C LEU A 176 -5.68 16.06 -8.74
N LEU A 177 -6.50 15.67 -7.74
CA LEU A 177 -7.88 15.23 -7.99
C LEU A 177 -8.72 16.29 -8.68
N LYS A 178 -8.56 17.57 -8.32
CA LYS A 178 -9.26 18.68 -8.98
C LYS A 178 -8.82 18.80 -10.45
N THR A 179 -7.52 18.69 -10.72
CA THR A 179 -6.98 18.72 -12.09
C THR A 179 -7.54 17.56 -12.92
N LEU A 180 -7.48 16.33 -12.38
CA LEU A 180 -8.02 15.14 -13.05
C LEU A 180 -9.53 15.21 -13.27
N GLY A 181 -10.27 15.77 -12.31
CA GLY A 181 -11.72 15.96 -12.42
C GLY A 181 -12.16 17.03 -13.40
N ASN A 182 -11.28 18.00 -13.73
CA ASN A 182 -11.54 19.06 -14.71
C ASN A 182 -10.96 18.76 -16.10
N ALA A 183 -10.08 17.76 -16.21
CA ALA A 183 -9.48 17.32 -17.48
C ALA A 183 -10.38 16.33 -18.25
N ALA A 184 -11.48 15.88 -17.63
CA ALA A 184 -12.54 15.07 -18.24
C ALA A 184 -13.68 15.96 -18.76
#